data_AF-A0A853IVQ7-F1
#
_entry.id   AF-A0A853IVQ7-F1
#
_cell.length_a   1.000
_cell.length_b   1.000
_cell.length_c   1.000
_cell.angle_alpha   90.00
_cell.angle_beta   90.00
_cell.angle_gamma   90.00
#
_symmetry.space_group_name_H-M   'P 1'
#
loop_
_entity.id
_entity.type
_entity.pdbx_description
1 polymer ?
#
loop_
_entity_poly.entity_id
_entity_poly.type
_entity_poly.pdbx_seq_one_letter_code
_entity_poly.pdbx_strand_id
1 'polypeptide(L)' 'MGAMSRTKGKVGEREIAALLAELTGCDVRRRVRQHDGDSDLEGLPGWCVEVKRHARAAP' A
#
# COMPACT_ATOMS: atom_id res chain seq x y z
N MET A 1 -13.11 -16.09 6.96
CA MET A 1 -11.89 -15.87 6.15
C MET A 1 -11.62 -14.41 5.73
N GLY A 2 -12.61 -13.50 5.68
CA GLY A 2 -12.39 -12.13 5.18
C GLY A 2 -11.64 -11.14 6.10
N ALA A 3 -11.68 -11.32 7.43
CA ALA A 3 -10.99 -10.40 8.36
C ALA A 3 -9.47 -10.55 8.35
N MET A 4 -8.98 -11.80 8.35
CA MET A 4 -7.55 -12.11 8.29
C MET A 4 -6.90 -11.63 6.98
N SER A 5 -7.64 -11.75 5.87
CA SER A 5 -7.22 -11.23 4.55
C SER A 5 -7.07 -9.70 4.57
N ARG A 6 -8.02 -8.98 5.20
CA ARG A 6 -7.97 -7.51 5.33
C ARG A 6 -6.82 -7.03 6.22
N THR A 7 -6.51 -7.71 7.32
CA THR A 7 -5.36 -7.37 8.16
C THR A 7 -4.05 -7.57 7.39
N LYS A 8 -3.91 -8.68 6.66
CA LYS A 8 -2.73 -8.96 5.83
C LYS A 8 -2.48 -7.86 4.79
N GLY A 9 -3.52 -7.40 4.10
CA GLY A 9 -3.44 -6.29 3.15
C GLY A 9 -2.92 -5.01 3.80
N LYS A 10 -3.57 -4.56 4.88
CA LYS A 10 -3.18 -3.34 5.61
C LYS A 10 -1.74 -3.37 6.12
N VAL A 11 -1.25 -4.53 6.57
CA VAL A 11 0.14 -4.67 7.02
C VAL A 11 1.09 -4.56 5.82
N GLY A 12 0.80 -5.23 4.70
CA GLY A 12 1.63 -5.12 3.49
C GLY A 12 1.68 -3.70 2.92
N GLU A 13 0.53 -3.03 2.85
CA GLU A 13 0.43 -1.64 2.43
C GLU A 13 1.30 -0.70 3.32
N ARG A 14 1.33 -0.91 4.65
CA ARG A 14 2.20 -0.13 5.56
C ARG A 14 3.69 -0.38 5.34
N GLU A 15 4.07 -1.64 5.13
CA GLU A 15 5.47 -2.02 4.86
C GLU A 15 5.96 -1.35 3.57
N ILE A 16 5.16 -1.38 2.50
CA ILE A 16 5.52 -0.73 1.23
C ILE A 16 5.57 0.79 1.37
N ALA A 17 4.65 1.42 2.11
CA ALA A 17 4.70 2.87 2.33
C ALA A 17 6.01 3.29 3.02
N ALA A 18 6.46 2.55 4.04
CA ALA A 18 7.71 2.82 4.72
C ALA A 18 8.93 2.68 3.79
N LEU A 19 8.98 1.60 3.01
CA LEU A 19 10.05 1.36 2.03
C LEU A 19 10.12 2.46 0.96
N LEU A 20 8.97 2.87 0.41
CA LEU A 20 8.93 3.94 -0.58
C LEU A 20 9.36 5.28 0.03
N ALA A 21 8.93 5.59 1.26
CA ALA A 21 9.37 6.79 1.95
C ALA A 21 10.89 6.82 2.18
N GLU A 22 11.47 5.70 2.61
CA GLU A 22 12.92 5.56 2.79
C GLU A 22 13.68 5.73 1.47
N LEU A 23 13.24 5.08 0.40
CA LEU A 23 13.93 5.08 -0.89
C LEU A 23 13.82 6.42 -1.64
N THR A 24 12.71 7.13 -1.46
CA THR A 24 12.40 8.33 -2.26
C THR A 24 12.49 9.64 -1.47
N GLY A 25 12.54 9.58 -0.14
CA GLY A 25 12.39 10.74 0.74
C GLY A 25 11.00 11.39 0.71
N CYS A 26 10.04 10.79 0.01
CA CYS A 26 8.67 11.28 -0.07
C CYS A 26 7.85 10.86 1.16
N ASP A 27 6.88 11.67 1.54
CA ASP A 27 5.94 11.38 2.61
C ASP A 27 4.83 10.40 2.14
N VAL A 28 5.22 9.15 1.91
CA VAL A 28 4.33 8.11 1.38
C VAL A 28 3.48 7.51 2.49
N ARG A 29 2.16 7.47 2.30
CA ARG A 29 1.20 7.03 3.31
C ARG A 29 0.13 6.14 2.74
N ARG A 30 -0.45 5.33 3.62
CA ARG A 30 -1.58 4.47 3.32
C ARG A 30 -2.87 5.28 3.27
N ARG A 31 -3.67 5.11 2.22
CA ARG A 31 -4.99 5.71 2.16
C ARG A 31 -5.97 4.94 3.05
N VAL A 32 -6.64 5.64 3.96
CA VAL A 32 -7.68 5.05 4.82
C VAL A 32 -9.03 5.25 4.15
N ARG A 33 -9.68 4.14 3.78
CA ARG A 33 -10.93 4.07 3.01
C ARG A 33 -12.11 4.73 3.74
N GLN A 34 -12.26 6.04 3.59
CA GLN A 34 -13.53 6.76 3.77
C GLN A 34 -13.92 7.59 2.53
N HIS A 35 -13.07 7.64 1.50
CA HIS A 35 -13.27 8.41 0.29
C HIS A 35 -12.87 7.57 -0.94
N ASP A 36 -13.53 7.80 -2.06
CA ASP A 36 -13.41 7.20 -3.41
C ASP A 36 -11.96 7.10 -3.94
N GLY A 37 -11.08 6.33 -3.29
CA GLY A 37 -9.67 6.24 -3.64
C GLY A 37 -9.39 5.17 -4.69
N ASP A 38 -8.74 5.57 -5.78
CA ASP A 38 -8.24 4.69 -6.86
C ASP A 38 -6.93 3.94 -6.51
N SER A 39 -6.27 4.29 -5.39
CA SER A 39 -4.97 3.74 -4.99
C SER A 39 -4.90 3.35 -3.50
N ASP A 40 -4.04 2.38 -3.19
CA ASP A 40 -3.75 1.96 -1.81
C ASP A 40 -2.84 2.96 -1.08
N LEU A 41 -1.88 3.57 -1.79
CA LEU A 41 -0.94 4.56 -1.25
C LEU A 41 -1.06 5.92 -1.95
N GLU A 42 -0.64 6.96 -1.24
CA GLU A 42 -0.52 8.33 -1.72
C GLU A 42 0.80 8.97 -1.28
N GLY A 43 1.15 10.12 -1.87
CA GLY A 43 2.36 10.86 -1.53
C GLY A 43 3.59 10.54 -2.40
N LEU A 44 3.47 9.63 -3.37
CA LEU A 44 4.51 9.36 -4.38
C LEU A 44 4.21 10.15 -5.68
N PRO A 45 5.00 11.19 -6.03
CA PRO A 45 4.70 12.05 -7.16
C PRO A 45 4.69 11.32 -8.51
N GLY A 46 3.58 11.39 -9.24
CA GLY A 46 3.44 10.79 -10.58
C GLY A 46 3.03 9.31 -10.57
N TRP A 47 2.69 8.74 -9.42
CA TRP A 47 2.33 7.32 -9.30
C TRP A 47 0.95 7.11 -8.67
N CYS A 48 0.24 6.10 -9.19
CA CYS A 48 -0.93 5.49 -8.57
C CYS A 48 -0.51 4.08 -8.11
N VAL A 49 -0.51 3.85 -6.79
CA VAL A 49 0.12 2.65 -6.21
C VAL A 49 -0.91 1.69 -5.65
N GLU A 50 -0.86 0.43 -6.12
CA GLU A 50 -1.66 -0.69 -5.63
C GLU A 50 -0.73 -1.75 -5.00
N VAL A 51 -1.07 -2.25 -3.82
CA VAL A 51 -0.22 -3.19 -3.05
C VAL A 51 -0.89 -4.55 -2.96
N LYS A 52 -0.25 -5.58 -3.53
CA LYS A 52 -0.71 -6.98 -3.46
C LYS A 52 0.25 -7.85 -2.65
N ARG A 53 -0.19 -8.32 -1.47
CA ARG A 53 0.63 -9.19 -0.60
C ARG A 53 0.39 -10.67 -0.87
N HIS A 54 1.28 -11.29 -1.65
CA HIS A 54 1.26 -12.72 -1.96
C HIS A 54 2.46 -13.44 -1.35
N ALA A 55 2.33 -14.76 -1.11
CA ALA A 55 3.43 -15.58 -0.58
C ALA A 55 4.54 -15.82 -1.62
N ARG A 56 4.20 -15.64 -2.90
CA ARG A 56 5.10 -15.74 -4.05
C ARG A 56 4.71 -14.64 -5.03
N ALA A 57 5.70 -14.04 -5.69
CA ALA A 57 5.44 -13.21 -6.86
C ALA A 57 4.93 -14.13 -7.98
N ALA A 58 3.79 -13.79 -8.56
CA ALA A 58 3.38 -14.40 -9.82
C ALA A 58 4.13 -13.69 -10.95
N PRO A 59 4.55 -14.42 -12.00
CA PRO A 59 5.11 -13.81 -13.21
C PRO A 59 4.07 -12.99 -13.98
#